data_AF-A0A0J9TZG4-F1
#
_entry.id   AF-A0A0J9TZG4-F1
#
_cell.length_a   1.000
_cell.length_b   1.000
_cell.length_c   1.000
_cell.angle_alpha   90.00
_cell.angle_beta   90.00
_cell.angle_gamma   90.00
#
_symmetry.space_group_name_H-M   'P 1'
#
loop_
_entity.id
_entity.type
_entity.pdbx_description
1 polymer ?
#
loop_
_entity_poly.entity_id
_entity_poly.type
_entity_poly.pdbx_seq_one_letter_code
_entity_poly.pdbx_strand_id
1 'polypeptide(L)'
;MENFKAKIIDKDLDFIKNSCDTYLQKSMFRINKKTLHTLINEQLKDVKKTDVSFRNKHLYDIFWDLDSYQKYETYARKKNNGYSAASEYYCKPDKINAAEDYENIKDLCKLFISYFLYMSYNNDQNVPSGKRHLGYMNYWLNKELKKKNNNISATAFVEILNVLLDKYFSGIDNYNKFKNIVYNIDDKVFEELDLLRNLQDYYNKIITESTDKDKCPEYGRNFTKLFEEGIRKYHETKNKKFYIELLRIWARYNIEANGTKKCNNLPEPPVIEKLNQKEKAASLSKTRELCKTYTNIRLDTPQHWNQEYQEVLKHLYAHEVYNKLNTASSDDNICAKYCANIIHSNEYNEDFKKLCPKLTSNIKKLSETLKDINSPDNRCTYLTYWAYEKIINIFDSNTRHVHYKSAINALNQAVFMVNSELSSKDKCLFSFTGNLSEWKDEKLLHDYFKNYEKISKCSTSTNGTDCKSYCDYLKHISELYSSHINKCCSCYSYPERVCSELCPKYFKCDMGYFPSDLLYNIGCKVKEEKEKEEEEGKEEDEKSYETAEDVFRNVTVDLDVIKRSHIEKPFHSAGILVS
;
A
#
# COMPACT_ATOMS: atom_id res chain seq x y z
N MET A 1 -8.60 -29.19 13.98
CA MET A 1 -8.40 -29.73 12.62
C MET A 1 -7.00 -29.45 12.06
N GLU A 2 -6.30 -28.39 12.49
CA GLU A 2 -4.91 -28.09 12.04
C GLU A 2 -3.86 -29.06 12.60
N ASN A 3 -3.98 -29.52 13.84
CA ASN A 3 -3.05 -30.50 14.43
C ASN A 3 -3.15 -31.93 13.83
N PHE A 4 -4.19 -32.21 13.03
CA PHE A 4 -4.35 -33.51 12.38
C PHE A 4 -3.65 -33.56 11.00
N LYS A 5 -3.41 -32.40 10.36
CA LYS A 5 -2.69 -32.31 9.08
C LYS A 5 -1.18 -32.41 9.22
N ALA A 6 -0.60 -31.89 10.31
CA ALA A 6 0.85 -31.88 10.51
C ALA A 6 1.43 -33.27 10.82
N LYS A 7 0.68 -34.14 11.52
CA LYS A 7 1.16 -35.47 11.95
C LYS A 7 1.12 -36.57 10.88
N ILE A 8 0.36 -36.36 9.81
CA ILE A 8 0.18 -37.35 8.73
C ILE A 8 1.26 -37.17 7.64
N ILE A 9 1.78 -35.96 7.44
CA ILE A 9 2.74 -35.68 6.36
C ILE A 9 4.11 -36.34 6.60
N ASP A 10 4.66 -36.26 7.81
CA ASP A 10 6.04 -36.72 8.05
C ASP A 10 6.17 -38.24 8.10
N LYS A 11 5.21 -38.94 8.71
CA LYS A 11 5.23 -40.42 8.82
C LYS A 11 4.94 -41.11 7.48
N ASP A 12 4.07 -40.53 6.66
CA ASP A 12 3.73 -41.09 5.35
C ASP A 12 4.82 -40.81 4.32
N LEU A 13 5.58 -39.71 4.45
CA LEU A 13 6.72 -39.39 3.58
C LEU A 13 7.89 -40.36 3.74
N ASP A 14 8.21 -40.76 4.97
CA ASP A 14 9.29 -41.74 5.21
C ASP A 14 8.89 -43.16 4.80
N PHE A 15 7.61 -43.52 4.95
CA PHE A 15 7.07 -44.78 4.43
C PHE A 15 7.13 -44.83 2.89
N ILE A 16 6.80 -43.72 2.20
CA ILE A 16 6.86 -43.63 0.73
C ILE A 16 8.31 -43.64 0.21
N LYS A 17 9.26 -43.02 0.93
CA LYS A 17 10.70 -43.04 0.56
C LYS A 17 11.30 -44.44 0.59
N ASN A 18 10.90 -45.25 1.57
CA ASN A 18 11.48 -46.57 1.80
C ASN A 18 10.78 -47.70 1.02
N SER A 19 9.59 -47.44 0.46
CA SER A 19 8.76 -48.47 -0.20
C SER A 19 8.74 -48.41 -1.72
N CYS A 20 9.39 -47.43 -2.36
CA CYS A 20 9.33 -47.24 -3.81
C CYS A 20 10.62 -47.67 -4.52
N ASP A 21 10.45 -48.55 -5.51
CA ASP A 21 11.52 -49.08 -6.34
C ASP A 21 12.22 -47.97 -7.18
N THR A 22 13.50 -48.19 -7.49
CA THR A 22 14.41 -47.20 -8.11
C THR A 22 13.88 -46.57 -9.41
N TYR A 23 12.96 -47.22 -10.11
CA TYR A 23 12.31 -46.70 -11.32
C TYR A 23 11.25 -45.61 -11.04
N LEU A 24 10.56 -45.67 -9.90
CA LEU A 24 9.54 -44.67 -9.50
C LEU A 24 10.15 -43.41 -8.87
N GLN A 25 11.39 -43.49 -8.35
CA GLN A 25 12.12 -42.31 -7.88
C GLN A 25 12.37 -41.28 -9.01
N LYS A 26 12.53 -41.72 -10.27
CA LYS A 26 12.61 -40.81 -11.43
C LYS A 26 11.35 -39.98 -11.67
N SER A 27 10.17 -40.47 -11.24
CA SER A 27 8.91 -39.73 -11.35
C SER A 27 8.72 -38.69 -10.24
N MET A 28 9.34 -38.88 -9.07
CA MET A 28 9.22 -37.95 -7.93
C MET A 28 9.96 -36.61 -8.14
N PHE A 29 10.90 -36.51 -9.09
CA PHE A 29 11.53 -35.23 -9.43
C PHE A 29 10.63 -34.28 -10.26
N ARG A 30 9.40 -34.70 -10.62
CA ARG A 30 8.38 -33.78 -11.17
C ARG A 30 7.79 -32.81 -10.14
N ILE A 31 8.09 -32.97 -8.84
CA ILE A 31 7.62 -32.09 -7.76
C ILE A 31 8.04 -30.62 -7.99
N ASN A 32 9.20 -30.35 -8.60
CA ASN A 32 9.66 -28.99 -8.85
C ASN A 32 8.78 -28.23 -9.87
N LYS A 33 8.25 -28.92 -10.90
CA LYS A 33 7.37 -28.28 -11.91
C LYS A 33 6.01 -27.91 -11.34
N LYS A 34 5.41 -28.75 -10.48
CA LYS A 34 4.11 -28.46 -9.85
C LYS A 34 4.22 -27.32 -8.84
N THR A 35 5.24 -27.34 -7.98
CA THR A 35 5.52 -26.26 -7.02
C THR A 35 5.80 -24.94 -7.72
N LEU A 36 6.61 -24.95 -8.78
CA LEU A 36 6.87 -23.77 -9.59
C LEU A 36 5.61 -23.28 -10.31
N HIS A 37 4.79 -24.16 -10.86
CA HIS A 37 3.53 -23.78 -11.50
C HIS A 37 2.58 -23.15 -10.49
N THR A 38 2.53 -23.66 -9.26
CA THR A 38 1.80 -23.04 -8.14
C THR A 38 2.37 -21.66 -7.81
N LEU A 39 3.69 -21.51 -7.64
CA LEU A 39 4.34 -20.23 -7.36
C LEU A 39 4.06 -19.19 -8.45
N ILE A 40 4.21 -19.56 -9.73
CA ILE A 40 3.89 -18.68 -10.86
C ILE A 40 2.40 -18.32 -10.85
N ASN A 41 1.52 -19.29 -10.62
CA ASN A 41 0.07 -19.04 -10.59
C ASN A 41 -0.35 -18.16 -9.41
N GLU A 42 0.30 -18.27 -8.25
CA GLU A 42 0.12 -17.37 -7.10
C GLU A 42 0.53 -15.94 -7.46
N GLN A 43 1.72 -15.76 -8.06
CA GLN A 43 2.17 -14.43 -8.49
C GLN A 43 1.25 -13.82 -9.56
N LEU A 44 0.67 -14.64 -10.45
CA LEU A 44 -0.26 -14.20 -11.49
C LEU A 44 -1.65 -13.82 -10.95
N LYS A 45 -2.12 -14.42 -9.84
CA LYS A 45 -3.42 -14.09 -9.23
C LYS A 45 -3.47 -12.63 -8.76
N ASP A 46 -2.38 -12.13 -8.19
CA ASP A 46 -2.31 -10.76 -7.70
C ASP A 46 -2.14 -9.72 -8.81
N VAL A 47 -1.64 -10.12 -10.00
CA VAL A 47 -1.50 -9.23 -11.17
C VAL A 47 -2.86 -8.94 -11.80
N LYS A 48 -3.83 -9.86 -11.71
CA LYS A 48 -5.15 -9.72 -12.35
C LYS A 48 -6.12 -8.77 -11.66
N LYS A 49 -5.78 -8.21 -10.47
CA LYS A 49 -6.72 -7.40 -9.67
C LYS A 49 -6.50 -5.88 -9.74
N THR A 50 -5.42 -5.38 -10.33
CA THR A 50 -5.06 -3.94 -10.23
C THR A 50 -4.76 -3.22 -11.54
N ASP A 51 -4.88 -3.85 -12.71
CA ASP A 51 -4.38 -3.24 -13.95
C ASP A 51 -5.41 -3.31 -15.08
N VAL A 52 -6.26 -2.28 -15.14
CA VAL A 52 -7.20 -2.03 -16.26
C VAL A 52 -6.48 -1.35 -17.45
N SER A 53 -5.15 -1.25 -17.44
CA SER A 53 -4.34 -0.60 -18.49
C SER A 53 -3.55 -1.56 -19.39
N PHE A 54 -4.03 -2.79 -19.62
CA PHE A 54 -3.33 -3.75 -20.47
C PHE A 54 -3.51 -3.48 -21.98
N ARG A 55 -2.74 -2.52 -22.52
CA ARG A 55 -2.35 -2.48 -23.95
C ARG A 55 -0.85 -2.74 -24.10
N ASN A 56 -0.45 -4.01 -24.23
CA ASN A 56 0.77 -4.50 -24.90
C ASN A 56 2.15 -3.85 -24.62
N LYS A 57 2.46 -3.35 -23.40
CA LYS A 57 3.74 -2.64 -23.14
C LYS A 57 4.83 -3.35 -22.31
N HIS A 58 4.67 -4.61 -21.88
CA HIS A 58 5.71 -5.29 -21.09
C HIS A 58 5.89 -6.77 -21.46
N LEU A 59 6.77 -7.03 -22.42
CA LEU A 59 7.29 -8.36 -22.74
C LEU A 59 8.64 -8.50 -21.99
N TYR A 60 8.65 -9.13 -20.82
CA TYR A 60 9.93 -9.58 -20.22
C TYR A 60 10.41 -10.88 -20.88
N ASP A 61 9.53 -11.57 -21.64
CA ASP A 61 9.79 -12.83 -22.34
C ASP A 61 10.44 -12.62 -23.73
N ILE A 62 11.05 -11.46 -23.97
CA ILE A 62 11.64 -11.07 -25.27
C ILE A 62 12.92 -11.83 -25.63
N PHE A 63 13.57 -12.49 -24.67
CA PHE A 63 14.87 -13.14 -24.88
C PHE A 63 14.76 -14.61 -25.31
N TRP A 64 13.57 -15.14 -25.54
CA TRP A 64 13.38 -16.56 -25.86
C TRP A 64 14.28 -17.07 -26.99
N ASP A 65 14.40 -16.29 -28.08
CA ASP A 65 15.18 -16.64 -29.28
C ASP A 65 16.53 -15.88 -29.33
N LEU A 66 17.14 -15.62 -28.17
CA LEU A 66 18.34 -14.76 -28.05
C LEU A 66 19.50 -15.18 -28.98
N ASP A 67 19.78 -16.47 -29.15
CA ASP A 67 20.85 -16.96 -30.03
C ASP A 67 20.63 -16.52 -31.48
N SER A 68 19.39 -16.62 -31.96
CA SER A 68 19.00 -16.15 -33.29
C SER A 68 19.21 -14.65 -33.42
N TYR A 69 18.76 -13.88 -32.42
CA TYR A 69 18.95 -12.43 -32.42
C TYR A 69 20.44 -12.04 -32.44
N GLN A 70 21.27 -12.67 -31.61
CA GLN A 70 22.71 -12.42 -31.59
C GLN A 70 23.37 -12.76 -32.92
N LYS A 71 23.02 -13.90 -33.54
CA LYS A 71 23.49 -14.29 -34.87
C LYS A 71 23.12 -13.25 -35.93
N TYR A 72 21.89 -12.75 -35.87
CA TYR A 72 21.39 -11.73 -36.79
C TYR A 72 22.12 -10.40 -36.61
N GLU A 73 22.39 -10.00 -35.37
CA GLU A 73 23.17 -8.81 -35.06
C GLU A 73 24.62 -8.95 -35.58
N THR A 74 25.27 -10.09 -35.35
CA THR A 74 26.62 -10.36 -35.87
C THR A 74 26.66 -10.26 -37.39
N TYR A 75 25.64 -10.76 -38.09
CA TYR A 75 25.52 -10.61 -39.54
C TYR A 75 25.37 -9.14 -39.97
N ALA A 76 24.49 -8.39 -39.31
CA ALA A 76 24.25 -6.98 -39.62
C ALA A 76 25.49 -6.08 -39.37
N ARG A 77 26.35 -6.45 -38.43
CA ARG A 77 27.61 -5.73 -38.15
C ARG A 77 28.73 -6.00 -39.17
N LYS A 78 28.58 -6.97 -40.08
CA LYS A 78 29.58 -7.20 -41.13
C LYS A 78 29.61 -6.02 -42.10
N LYS A 79 30.81 -5.56 -42.46
CA LYS A 79 31.05 -4.41 -43.35
C LYS A 79 30.24 -4.49 -44.65
N ASN A 80 30.23 -5.66 -45.30
CA ASN A 80 29.46 -5.93 -46.52
C ASN A 80 28.50 -7.09 -46.26
N ASN A 81 27.28 -6.78 -45.81
CA ASN A 81 26.20 -7.74 -45.65
C ASN A 81 25.13 -7.54 -46.74
N GLY A 82 24.22 -8.51 -46.89
CA GLY A 82 23.17 -8.48 -47.91
C GLY A 82 22.17 -7.31 -47.82
N TYR A 83 22.22 -6.53 -46.73
CA TYR A 83 21.39 -5.34 -46.53
C TYR A 83 22.21 -4.04 -46.45
N SER A 84 23.53 -4.07 -46.69
CA SER A 84 24.37 -2.87 -46.66
C SER A 84 23.87 -1.81 -47.65
N ALA A 85 23.61 -2.22 -48.91
CA ALA A 85 23.10 -1.31 -49.94
C ALA A 85 21.73 -0.69 -49.59
N ALA A 86 20.82 -1.51 -49.04
CA ALA A 86 19.52 -1.03 -48.57
C ALA A 86 19.67 -0.04 -47.41
N SER A 87 20.52 -0.35 -46.43
CA SER A 87 20.77 0.53 -45.28
C SER A 87 21.36 1.88 -45.69
N GLU A 88 22.26 1.91 -46.68
CA GLU A 88 22.81 3.14 -47.24
C GLU A 88 21.78 3.94 -48.03
N TYR A 89 20.85 3.26 -48.71
CA TYR A 89 19.79 3.92 -49.45
C TYR A 89 18.75 4.58 -48.52
N TYR A 90 18.30 3.88 -47.48
CA TYR A 90 17.25 4.37 -46.58
C TYR A 90 17.78 5.39 -45.55
N CYS A 91 19.02 5.24 -45.09
CA CYS A 91 19.66 6.18 -44.17
C CYS A 91 20.47 7.23 -44.93
N LYS A 92 19.82 8.03 -45.80
CA LYS A 92 20.46 9.16 -46.52
C LYS A 92 20.09 10.51 -45.89
N PRO A 93 21.03 11.48 -45.84
CA PRO A 93 20.77 12.80 -45.29
C PRO A 93 19.82 13.63 -46.16
N ASP A 94 19.73 13.36 -47.47
CA ASP A 94 18.92 14.18 -48.41
C ASP A 94 17.43 14.26 -48.03
N LYS A 95 16.95 13.37 -47.15
CA LYS A 95 15.59 13.33 -46.61
C LYS A 95 15.42 14.06 -45.26
N ILE A 96 16.50 14.55 -44.66
CA ILE A 96 16.52 15.26 -43.37
C ILE A 96 17.20 16.61 -43.58
N ASN A 97 16.52 17.71 -43.23
CA ASN A 97 17.15 19.03 -43.22
C ASN A 97 18.34 18.99 -42.26
N ALA A 98 19.56 18.93 -42.80
CA ALA A 98 20.86 18.73 -42.14
C ALA A 98 20.92 19.15 -40.65
N ALA A 99 20.41 18.28 -39.77
CA ALA A 99 20.41 18.48 -38.34
C ALA A 99 21.64 17.78 -37.75
N GLU A 100 22.28 18.42 -36.78
CA GLU A 100 23.36 17.87 -35.95
C GLU A 100 23.03 16.46 -35.41
N ASP A 101 21.74 16.19 -35.18
CA ASP A 101 21.21 14.91 -34.74
C ASP A 101 21.43 13.76 -35.74
N TYR A 102 21.41 14.01 -37.05
CA TYR A 102 21.56 12.97 -38.06
C TYR A 102 22.98 12.39 -38.10
N GLU A 103 23.99 13.25 -38.01
CA GLU A 103 25.39 12.83 -38.01
C GLU A 103 25.70 11.91 -36.81
N ASN A 104 25.03 12.13 -35.69
CA ASN A 104 25.16 11.31 -34.48
C ASN A 104 24.49 9.93 -34.60
N ILE A 105 23.50 9.78 -35.47
CA ILE A 105 22.74 8.53 -35.62
C ILE A 105 23.01 7.76 -36.91
N LYS A 106 23.68 8.33 -37.92
CA LYS A 106 23.81 7.72 -39.26
C LYS A 106 24.32 6.28 -39.24
N ASP A 107 25.32 5.98 -38.42
CA ASP A 107 25.88 4.63 -38.31
C ASP A 107 24.92 3.67 -37.59
N LEU A 108 24.21 4.19 -36.58
CA LEU A 108 23.20 3.42 -35.86
C LEU A 108 21.97 3.16 -36.76
N CYS A 109 21.58 4.13 -37.60
CA CYS A 109 20.54 3.96 -38.60
C CYS A 109 20.90 2.82 -39.56
N LYS A 110 22.10 2.85 -40.15
CA LYS A 110 22.55 1.81 -41.07
C LYS A 110 22.53 0.42 -40.42
N LEU A 111 23.09 0.32 -39.21
CA LEU A 111 23.09 -0.92 -38.44
C LEU A 111 21.67 -1.38 -38.10
N PHE A 112 20.81 -0.47 -37.65
CA PHE A 112 19.40 -0.75 -37.34
C PHE A 112 18.69 -1.30 -38.56
N ILE A 113 18.81 -0.66 -39.73
CA ILE A 113 18.12 -1.11 -40.96
C ILE A 113 18.63 -2.48 -41.41
N SER A 114 19.94 -2.71 -41.45
CA SER A 114 20.48 -4.04 -41.79
C SER A 114 19.98 -5.12 -40.83
N TYR A 115 19.98 -4.82 -39.53
CA TYR A 115 19.55 -5.77 -38.52
C TYR A 115 18.04 -6.03 -38.57
N PHE A 116 17.24 -4.96 -38.66
CA PHE A 116 15.78 -5.01 -38.69
C PHE A 116 15.26 -5.77 -39.92
N LEU A 117 15.86 -5.55 -41.10
CA LEU A 117 15.51 -6.28 -42.31
C LEU A 117 15.87 -7.77 -42.17
N TYR A 118 17.08 -8.09 -41.73
CA TYR A 118 17.49 -9.49 -41.59
C TYR A 118 16.58 -10.24 -40.60
N MET A 119 16.27 -9.63 -39.46
CA MET A 119 15.35 -10.18 -38.47
C MET A 119 13.92 -10.32 -39.03
N SER A 120 13.45 -9.35 -39.82
CA SER A 120 12.12 -9.38 -40.43
C SER A 120 11.95 -10.50 -41.45
N TYR A 121 12.98 -10.79 -42.25
CA TYR A 121 12.92 -11.83 -43.29
C TYR A 121 13.12 -13.26 -42.79
N ASN A 122 13.83 -13.45 -41.67
CA ASN A 122 14.15 -14.80 -41.16
C ASN A 122 13.23 -15.26 -40.01
N ASN A 123 12.32 -14.39 -39.54
CA ASN A 123 11.37 -14.75 -38.48
C ASN A 123 10.00 -15.20 -39.03
N ASP A 124 9.79 -15.19 -40.34
CA ASP A 124 8.59 -15.72 -40.97
C ASP A 124 8.78 -17.20 -41.27
N GLN A 125 8.07 -18.04 -40.51
CA GLN A 125 7.31 -19.25 -40.90
C GLN A 125 7.10 -20.11 -39.63
N ASN A 126 5.90 -19.99 -39.02
CA ASN A 126 5.30 -20.93 -38.04
C ASN A 126 5.54 -20.80 -36.51
N VAL A 127 5.72 -19.61 -35.91
CA VAL A 127 5.68 -19.48 -34.43
C VAL A 127 4.61 -18.48 -33.94
N PRO A 128 3.73 -18.84 -32.97
CA PRO A 128 2.73 -17.95 -32.36
C PRO A 128 3.29 -16.71 -31.60
N SER A 129 4.60 -16.47 -31.65
CA SER A 129 5.38 -15.55 -30.80
C SER A 129 5.62 -14.16 -31.43
N GLY A 130 4.89 -13.79 -32.48
CA GLY A 130 5.21 -12.73 -33.47
C GLY A 130 5.46 -11.28 -33.00
N LYS A 131 5.55 -10.99 -31.69
CA LYS A 131 5.95 -9.68 -31.15
C LYS A 131 7.24 -9.68 -30.32
N ARG A 132 7.77 -10.85 -29.93
CA ARG A 132 8.97 -10.92 -29.05
C ARG A 132 10.20 -10.28 -29.69
N HIS A 133 10.44 -10.57 -30.96
CA HIS A 133 11.57 -10.02 -31.71
C HIS A 133 11.48 -8.50 -31.84
N LEU A 134 10.27 -7.93 -31.99
CA LEU A 134 10.07 -6.48 -31.98
C LEU A 134 10.35 -5.88 -30.60
N GLY A 135 9.91 -6.56 -29.53
CA GLY A 135 10.25 -6.18 -28.15
C GLY A 135 11.75 -6.24 -27.87
N TYR A 136 12.43 -7.27 -28.37
CA TYR A 136 13.89 -7.38 -28.34
C TYR A 136 14.54 -6.23 -29.11
N MET A 137 14.03 -5.87 -30.30
CA MET A 137 14.56 -4.74 -31.06
C MET A 137 14.44 -3.42 -30.30
N ASN A 138 13.37 -3.22 -29.52
CA ASN A 138 13.25 -2.03 -28.66
C ASN A 138 14.31 -2.03 -27.56
N TYR A 139 14.50 -3.18 -26.88
CA TYR A 139 15.57 -3.35 -25.88
C TYR A 139 16.96 -3.11 -26.49
N TRP A 140 17.24 -3.70 -27.65
CA TRP A 140 18.51 -3.58 -28.34
C TRP A 140 18.80 -2.12 -28.76
N LEU A 141 17.80 -1.42 -29.32
CA LEU A 141 17.92 -0.02 -29.69
C LEU A 141 18.25 0.85 -28.47
N ASN A 142 17.51 0.69 -27.37
CA ASN A 142 17.79 1.40 -26.12
C ASN A 142 19.22 1.11 -25.61
N LYS A 143 19.69 -0.14 -25.71
CA LYS A 143 21.04 -0.54 -25.33
C LYS A 143 22.12 0.10 -26.19
N GLU A 144 21.96 0.15 -27.50
CA GLU A 144 22.92 0.79 -28.40
C GLU A 144 22.97 2.30 -28.22
N LEU A 145 21.84 2.95 -27.99
CA LEU A 145 21.76 4.39 -27.72
C LEU A 145 22.51 4.76 -26.42
N LYS A 146 22.39 3.93 -25.36
CA LYS A 146 23.12 4.13 -24.10
C LYS A 146 24.64 4.02 -24.25
N LYS A 147 25.17 3.17 -25.15
CA LYS A 147 26.62 2.97 -25.33
C LYS A 147 27.37 4.20 -25.86
N LYS A 148 26.70 5.04 -26.64
CA LYS A 148 27.35 6.16 -27.35
C LYS A 148 27.29 7.49 -26.60
N ASN A 149 26.75 7.54 -25.37
CA ASN A 149 26.32 8.79 -24.72
C ASN A 149 25.48 9.66 -25.68
N ASN A 150 24.72 9.02 -26.58
CA ASN A 150 23.87 9.73 -27.50
C ASN A 150 22.72 10.34 -26.69
N ASN A 151 22.50 11.66 -26.81
CA ASN A 151 21.38 12.36 -26.17
C ASN A 151 20.01 12.02 -26.79
N ILE A 152 19.95 11.04 -27.70
CA ILE A 152 18.75 10.68 -28.47
C ILE A 152 18.08 9.48 -27.83
N SER A 153 16.79 9.64 -27.53
CA SER A 153 15.94 8.58 -26.99
C SER A 153 15.48 7.60 -28.08
N ALA A 154 15.02 6.41 -27.71
CA ALA A 154 14.53 5.41 -28.67
C ALA A 154 13.31 5.93 -29.46
N THR A 155 12.44 6.71 -28.82
CA THR A 155 11.29 7.35 -29.48
C THR A 155 11.74 8.41 -30.48
N ALA A 156 12.72 9.25 -30.11
CA ALA A 156 13.29 10.26 -31.01
C ALA A 156 14.00 9.62 -32.21
N PHE A 157 14.72 8.52 -32.00
CA PHE A 157 15.32 7.75 -33.10
C PHE A 157 14.26 7.24 -34.09
N VAL A 158 13.11 6.76 -33.59
CA VAL A 158 12.00 6.32 -34.44
C VAL A 158 11.31 7.47 -35.17
N GLU A 159 11.22 8.66 -34.57
CA GLU A 159 10.72 9.85 -35.26
C GLU A 159 11.59 10.20 -36.46
N ILE A 160 12.92 10.11 -36.31
CA ILE A 160 13.85 10.32 -37.42
C ILE A 160 13.67 9.23 -38.48
N LEU A 161 13.53 7.97 -38.09
CA LEU A 161 13.25 6.88 -39.03
C LEU A 161 11.92 7.07 -39.78
N ASN A 162 10.90 7.65 -39.16
CA ASN A 162 9.62 7.93 -39.85
C ASN A 162 9.77 8.95 -40.99
N VAL A 163 10.76 9.84 -40.92
CA VAL A 163 11.08 10.78 -42.00
C VAL A 163 11.87 10.07 -43.12
N LEU A 164 12.77 9.15 -42.74
CA LEU A 164 13.64 8.43 -43.67
C LEU A 164 12.91 7.32 -44.45
N LEU A 165 12.03 6.58 -43.76
CA LEU A 165 11.36 5.40 -44.28
C LEU A 165 10.00 5.75 -44.88
N ASP A 166 9.83 5.42 -46.15
CA ASP A 166 8.60 5.60 -46.89
C ASP A 166 7.94 4.24 -47.21
N LYS A 167 6.85 4.27 -47.99
CA LYS A 167 6.11 3.06 -48.40
C LYS A 167 6.94 2.05 -49.21
N TYR A 168 8.12 2.44 -49.71
CA TYR A 168 9.03 1.58 -50.46
C TYR A 168 10.06 0.89 -49.56
N PHE A 169 10.02 1.10 -48.25
CA PHE A 169 10.83 0.33 -47.31
C PHE A 169 10.39 -1.14 -47.31
N SER A 170 11.31 -2.04 -47.66
CA SER A 170 10.99 -3.45 -47.88
C SER A 170 10.50 -4.20 -46.62
N GLY A 171 10.72 -3.62 -45.43
CA GLY A 171 10.22 -4.11 -44.14
C GLY A 171 9.12 -3.24 -43.51
N ILE A 172 8.39 -2.44 -44.30
CA ILE A 172 7.47 -1.40 -43.81
C ILE A 172 6.37 -1.93 -42.88
N ASP A 173 5.83 -3.12 -43.13
CA ASP A 173 4.77 -3.69 -42.28
C ASP A 173 5.28 -4.04 -40.88
N ASN A 174 6.46 -4.66 -40.80
CA ASN A 174 7.08 -4.95 -39.51
C ASN A 174 7.55 -3.67 -38.82
N TYR A 175 8.03 -2.69 -39.58
CA TYR A 175 8.38 -1.37 -39.02
C TYR A 175 7.15 -0.66 -38.44
N ASN A 176 6.02 -0.69 -39.12
CA ASN A 176 4.76 -0.15 -38.64
C ASN A 176 4.30 -0.83 -37.33
N LYS A 177 4.56 -2.13 -37.16
CA LYS A 177 4.33 -2.82 -35.89
C LYS A 177 5.33 -2.38 -34.82
N PHE A 178 6.62 -2.27 -35.18
CA PHE A 178 7.70 -1.86 -34.28
C PHE A 178 7.50 -0.46 -33.72
N LYS A 179 7.23 0.53 -34.57
CA LYS A 179 7.04 1.93 -34.16
C LYS A 179 5.87 2.11 -33.18
N ASN A 180 4.87 1.23 -33.24
CA ASN A 180 3.72 1.26 -32.34
C ASN A 180 4.04 0.69 -30.94
N ILE A 181 5.16 -0.02 -30.77
CA ILE A 181 5.55 -0.63 -29.50
C ILE A 181 6.86 -0.06 -28.92
N VAL A 182 7.55 0.82 -29.66
CA VAL A 182 8.79 1.46 -29.20
C VAL A 182 8.52 2.33 -27.97
N TYR A 183 9.43 2.32 -27.01
CA TYR A 183 9.40 3.20 -25.86
C TYR A 183 10.79 3.35 -25.25
N ASN A 184 10.99 4.45 -24.53
CA ASN A 184 12.20 4.71 -23.76
C ASN A 184 12.17 3.85 -22.50
N ILE A 185 13.16 2.95 -22.36
CA ILE A 185 13.22 2.03 -21.23
C ILE A 185 13.90 2.75 -20.06
N ASP A 186 13.18 2.89 -18.94
CA ASP A 186 13.75 3.44 -17.71
C ASP A 186 14.90 2.58 -17.18
N ASP A 187 15.83 3.18 -16.45
CA ASP A 187 17.05 2.49 -16.02
C ASP A 187 16.78 1.26 -15.15
N LYS A 188 15.74 1.30 -14.30
CA LYS A 188 15.39 0.16 -13.43
C LYS A 188 14.90 -1.02 -14.26
N VAL A 189 13.99 -0.79 -15.21
CA VAL A 189 13.51 -1.83 -16.14
C VAL A 189 14.63 -2.30 -17.06
N PHE A 190 15.53 -1.42 -17.49
CA PHE A 190 16.65 -1.79 -18.33
C PHE A 190 17.59 -2.76 -17.61
N GLU A 191 17.94 -2.51 -16.35
CA GLU A 191 18.75 -3.40 -15.53
C GLU A 191 18.09 -4.78 -15.36
N GLU A 192 16.77 -4.82 -15.13
CA GLU A 192 16.01 -6.07 -15.06
C GLU A 192 16.05 -6.85 -16.39
N LEU A 193 15.87 -6.17 -17.52
CA LEU A 193 15.95 -6.79 -18.84
C LEU A 193 17.37 -7.27 -19.18
N ASP A 194 18.40 -6.52 -18.79
CA ASP A 194 19.80 -6.91 -19.02
C ASP A 194 20.16 -8.16 -18.19
N LEU A 195 19.69 -8.25 -16.94
CA LEU A 195 19.80 -9.46 -16.12
C LEU A 195 19.16 -10.68 -16.80
N LEU A 196 17.92 -10.55 -17.30
CA LEU A 196 17.25 -11.65 -18.00
C LEU A 196 17.97 -12.05 -19.28
N ARG A 197 18.46 -11.08 -20.06
CA ARG A 197 19.26 -11.36 -21.26
C ARG A 197 20.51 -12.16 -20.91
N ASN A 198 21.26 -11.72 -19.91
CA ASN A 198 22.52 -12.35 -19.53
C ASN A 198 22.27 -13.77 -18.96
N LEU A 199 21.20 -13.96 -18.19
CA LEU A 199 20.76 -15.29 -17.76
C LEU A 199 20.42 -16.21 -18.93
N GLN A 200 19.71 -15.67 -19.92
CA GLN A 200 19.36 -16.43 -21.13
C GLN A 200 20.60 -16.79 -21.95
N ASP A 201 21.58 -15.89 -22.06
CA ASP A 201 22.86 -16.13 -22.75
C ASP A 201 23.63 -17.29 -22.10
N TYR A 202 23.77 -17.29 -20.76
CA TYR A 202 24.40 -18.40 -20.04
C TYR A 202 23.59 -19.70 -20.17
N TYR A 203 22.26 -19.62 -20.10
CA TYR A 203 21.41 -20.79 -20.35
C TYR A 203 21.64 -21.36 -21.75
N ASN A 204 21.70 -20.51 -22.79
CA ASN A 204 21.96 -20.94 -24.15
C ASN A 204 23.34 -21.61 -24.26
N LYS A 205 24.40 -21.01 -23.70
CA LYS A 205 25.73 -21.62 -23.63
C LYS A 205 25.74 -22.99 -22.95
N ILE A 206 24.97 -23.15 -21.86
CA ILE A 206 24.82 -24.44 -21.16
C ILE A 206 24.20 -25.50 -22.08
N ILE A 207 23.24 -25.16 -22.93
CA ILE A 207 22.59 -26.14 -23.82
C ILE A 207 23.32 -26.34 -25.15
N THR A 208 24.09 -25.36 -25.63
CA THR A 208 24.78 -25.38 -26.94
C THR A 208 26.27 -25.71 -26.85
N GLU A 209 27.02 -25.13 -25.90
CA GLU A 209 28.49 -25.25 -25.76
C GLU A 209 28.92 -26.35 -24.78
N SER A 210 27.96 -27.14 -24.32
CA SER A 210 28.06 -28.21 -23.31
C SER A 210 29.16 -29.28 -23.47
N THR A 211 29.81 -29.39 -24.63
CA THR A 211 30.85 -30.41 -24.87
C THR A 211 32.21 -30.04 -24.28
N ASP A 212 32.42 -28.77 -23.91
CA ASP A 212 33.61 -28.29 -23.23
C ASP A 212 33.47 -28.53 -21.71
N LYS A 213 34.17 -29.56 -21.21
CA LYS A 213 34.04 -30.04 -19.81
C LYS A 213 34.39 -28.99 -18.76
N ASP A 214 35.25 -28.02 -19.09
CA ASP A 214 35.73 -27.03 -18.13
C ASP A 214 34.83 -25.77 -18.09
N LYS A 215 34.19 -25.43 -19.21
CA LYS A 215 33.31 -24.24 -19.32
C LYS A 215 31.91 -24.45 -18.79
N CYS A 216 31.36 -25.67 -18.91
CA CYS A 216 30.01 -25.99 -18.46
C CYS A 216 29.77 -25.62 -16.96
N PRO A 217 30.62 -26.03 -16.00
CA PRO A 217 30.48 -25.62 -14.61
C PRO A 217 30.65 -24.11 -14.38
N GLU A 218 31.50 -23.45 -15.18
CA GLU A 218 31.69 -22.00 -15.12
C GLU A 218 30.41 -21.26 -15.51
N TYR A 219 29.78 -21.64 -16.62
CA TYR A 219 28.49 -21.08 -17.04
C TYR A 219 27.40 -21.31 -16.00
N GLY A 220 27.35 -22.50 -15.40
CA GLY A 220 26.44 -22.78 -14.30
C GLY A 220 26.65 -21.87 -13.09
N ARG A 221 27.91 -21.63 -12.67
CA ARG A 221 28.21 -20.70 -11.56
C ARG A 221 27.79 -19.27 -11.88
N ASN A 222 28.09 -18.80 -13.09
CA ASN A 222 27.71 -17.46 -13.53
C ASN A 222 26.20 -17.30 -13.63
N PHE A 223 25.50 -18.32 -14.13
CA PHE A 223 24.04 -18.36 -14.14
C PHE A 223 23.46 -18.26 -12.73
N THR A 224 23.92 -19.09 -11.79
CA THR A 224 23.44 -19.07 -10.40
C THR A 224 23.66 -17.71 -9.74
N LYS A 225 24.84 -17.11 -9.93
CA LYS A 225 25.15 -15.78 -9.40
C LYS A 225 24.20 -14.70 -9.94
N LEU A 226 23.97 -14.67 -11.26
CA LEU A 226 23.03 -13.73 -11.87
C LEU A 226 21.58 -13.99 -11.42
N PHE A 227 21.22 -15.25 -11.16
CA PHE A 227 19.90 -15.59 -10.70
C PHE A 227 19.66 -15.07 -9.28
N GLU A 228 20.61 -15.26 -8.37
CA GLU A 228 20.58 -14.69 -7.02
C GLU A 228 20.50 -13.16 -7.05
N GLU A 229 21.27 -12.52 -7.93
CA GLU A 229 21.17 -11.08 -8.17
C GLU A 229 19.78 -10.68 -8.67
N GLY A 230 19.17 -11.47 -9.55
CA GLY A 230 17.80 -11.28 -10.00
C GLY A 230 16.77 -11.38 -8.87
N ILE A 231 16.93 -12.32 -7.93
CA ILE A 231 16.07 -12.43 -6.75
C ILE A 231 16.17 -11.17 -5.89
N ARG A 232 17.40 -10.72 -5.61
CA ARG A 232 17.65 -9.47 -4.88
C ARG A 232 17.01 -8.28 -5.59
N LYS A 233 17.18 -8.17 -6.91
CA LYS A 233 16.59 -7.10 -7.73
C LYS A 233 15.07 -7.09 -7.64
N TYR A 234 14.41 -8.25 -7.70
CA TYR A 234 12.97 -8.35 -7.49
C TYR A 234 12.54 -7.84 -6.12
N HIS A 235 13.31 -8.11 -5.05
CA HIS A 235 12.97 -7.59 -3.73
C HIS A 235 13.10 -6.06 -3.64
N GLU A 236 13.95 -5.44 -4.45
CA GLU A 236 14.09 -3.99 -4.57
C GLU A 236 12.97 -3.36 -5.40
N THR A 237 12.67 -3.92 -6.58
CA THR A 237 11.74 -3.31 -7.55
C THR A 237 10.29 -3.74 -7.37
N LYS A 238 10.06 -4.89 -6.70
CA LYS A 238 8.76 -5.57 -6.58
C LYS A 238 8.09 -5.84 -7.93
N ASN A 239 8.87 -5.90 -9.01
CA ASN A 239 8.35 -6.12 -10.35
C ASN A 239 7.98 -7.60 -10.58
N LYS A 240 6.68 -7.89 -10.55
CA LYS A 240 6.14 -9.24 -10.72
C LYS A 240 6.40 -9.81 -12.12
N LYS A 241 6.38 -8.98 -13.18
CA LYS A 241 6.60 -9.44 -14.57
C LYS A 241 8.04 -9.91 -14.76
N PHE A 242 9.00 -9.15 -14.23
CA PHE A 242 10.40 -9.54 -14.16
C PHE A 242 10.58 -10.86 -13.39
N TYR A 243 9.99 -10.97 -12.20
CA TYR A 243 10.10 -12.17 -11.37
C TYR A 243 9.55 -13.42 -12.04
N ILE A 244 8.42 -13.31 -12.74
CA ILE A 244 7.84 -14.43 -13.48
C ILE A 244 8.78 -14.94 -14.57
N GLU A 245 9.42 -14.06 -15.33
CA GLU A 245 10.37 -14.49 -16.37
C GLU A 245 11.68 -15.02 -15.78
N LEU A 246 12.17 -14.42 -14.69
CA LEU A 246 13.30 -14.92 -13.93
C LEU A 246 13.07 -16.38 -13.49
N LEU A 247 11.88 -16.67 -12.95
CA LEU A 247 11.48 -18.02 -12.56
C LEU A 247 11.36 -18.98 -13.74
N ARG A 248 10.89 -18.51 -14.91
CA ARG A 248 10.81 -19.34 -16.13
C ARG A 248 12.17 -19.72 -16.67
N ILE A 249 13.15 -18.81 -16.64
CA ILE A 249 14.53 -19.10 -17.06
C ILE A 249 15.16 -20.13 -16.10
N TRP A 250 14.99 -19.94 -14.78
CA TRP A 250 15.46 -20.89 -13.77
C TRP A 250 14.85 -22.28 -13.91
N ALA A 251 13.56 -22.36 -14.25
CA ALA A 251 12.88 -23.62 -14.52
C ALA A 251 13.57 -24.42 -15.63
N ARG A 252 13.97 -23.73 -16.71
CA ARG A 252 14.67 -24.34 -17.83
C ARG A 252 16.06 -24.80 -17.41
N TYR A 253 16.81 -23.94 -16.71
CA TYR A 253 18.12 -24.31 -16.16
C TYR A 253 18.05 -25.57 -15.29
N ASN A 254 17.05 -25.69 -14.41
CA ASN A 254 16.90 -26.86 -13.55
C ASN A 254 16.57 -28.14 -14.30
N ILE A 255 15.84 -28.06 -15.42
CA ILE A 255 15.56 -29.23 -16.25
C ILE A 255 16.88 -29.73 -16.85
N GLU A 256 17.70 -28.82 -17.36
CA GLU A 256 19.02 -29.16 -17.92
C GLU A 256 19.98 -29.69 -16.84
N ALA A 257 20.01 -29.08 -15.66
CA ALA A 257 20.83 -29.52 -14.52
C ALA A 257 20.46 -30.93 -14.02
N ASN A 258 19.21 -31.37 -14.21
CA ASN A 258 18.73 -32.70 -13.80
C ASN A 258 18.59 -33.69 -14.98
N GLY A 259 18.90 -33.27 -16.20
CA GLY A 259 18.74 -34.04 -17.44
C GLY A 259 19.97 -34.86 -17.85
N THR A 260 19.86 -35.61 -18.95
CA THR A 260 20.96 -36.45 -19.47
C THR A 260 22.03 -35.64 -20.24
N LYS A 261 23.19 -35.50 -19.59
CA LYS A 261 24.58 -35.71 -20.10
C LYS A 261 25.18 -34.81 -21.20
N LYS A 262 24.60 -33.65 -21.54
CA LYS A 262 25.36 -32.68 -22.34
C LYS A 262 26.37 -31.91 -21.47
N CYS A 263 25.89 -31.22 -20.44
CA CYS A 263 26.70 -30.41 -19.52
C CYS A 263 26.85 -31.17 -18.18
N ASN A 264 28.03 -31.74 -17.88
CA ASN A 264 28.27 -32.46 -16.61
C ASN A 264 28.73 -31.49 -15.50
N ASN A 265 28.40 -31.78 -14.24
CA ASN A 265 28.85 -31.03 -13.05
C ASN A 265 28.33 -29.58 -12.94
N LEU A 266 27.09 -29.32 -13.36
CA LEU A 266 26.42 -28.05 -13.05
C LEU A 266 26.28 -27.88 -11.52
N PRO A 267 26.41 -26.65 -10.99
CA PRO A 267 26.20 -26.40 -9.57
C PRO A 267 24.75 -26.71 -9.19
N GLU A 268 24.58 -27.21 -7.97
CA GLU A 268 23.26 -27.44 -7.41
C GLU A 268 22.44 -26.15 -7.46
N PRO A 269 21.21 -26.17 -8.02
CA PRO A 269 20.39 -24.98 -8.11
C PRO A 269 20.08 -24.40 -6.73
N PRO A 270 20.06 -23.06 -6.59
CA PRO A 270 19.69 -22.45 -5.33
C PRO A 270 18.22 -22.71 -5.01
N VAL A 271 17.92 -22.95 -3.72
CA VAL A 271 16.54 -23.12 -3.24
C VAL A 271 15.88 -21.74 -3.16
N ILE A 272 14.97 -21.45 -4.10
CA ILE A 272 14.29 -20.14 -4.22
C ILE A 272 13.65 -19.68 -2.90
N GLU A 273 13.00 -20.60 -2.17
CA GLU A 273 12.36 -20.28 -0.91
C GLU A 273 13.37 -19.74 0.12
N LYS A 274 14.54 -20.37 0.23
CA LYS A 274 15.62 -19.94 1.12
C LYS A 274 16.17 -18.57 0.71
N LEU A 275 16.36 -18.33 -0.60
CA LEU A 275 16.78 -17.02 -1.10
C LEU A 275 15.76 -15.93 -0.75
N ASN A 276 14.48 -16.19 -1.00
CA ASN A 276 13.42 -15.25 -0.67
C ASN A 276 13.33 -14.96 0.84
N GLN A 277 13.51 -15.98 1.69
CA GLN A 277 13.55 -15.80 3.15
C GLN A 277 14.76 -14.95 3.57
N LYS A 278 15.94 -15.21 3.00
CA LYS A 278 17.16 -14.44 3.25
C LYS A 278 16.98 -12.96 2.91
N GLU A 279 16.44 -12.66 1.73
CA GLU A 279 16.21 -11.26 1.29
C GLU A 279 15.15 -10.56 2.14
N LYS A 280 14.07 -11.25 2.53
CA LYS A 280 13.07 -10.70 3.46
C LYS A 280 13.70 -10.39 4.82
N ALA A 281 14.53 -11.29 5.36
CA ALA A 281 15.21 -11.07 6.64
C ALA A 281 16.21 -9.89 6.56
N ALA A 282 16.96 -9.77 5.46
CA ALA A 282 17.86 -8.65 5.23
C ALA A 282 17.11 -7.31 5.14
N SER A 283 16.00 -7.28 4.39
CA SER A 283 15.13 -6.11 4.29
C SER A 283 14.53 -5.70 5.65
N LEU A 284 14.07 -6.69 6.43
CA LEU A 284 13.56 -6.46 7.78
C LEU A 284 14.66 -5.89 8.70
N SER A 285 15.87 -6.47 8.66
CA SER A 285 17.02 -6.00 9.45
C SER A 285 17.40 -4.55 9.11
N LYS A 286 17.44 -4.20 7.81
CA LYS A 286 17.71 -2.82 7.37
C LYS A 286 16.63 -1.85 7.86
N THR A 287 15.36 -2.26 7.77
CA THR A 287 14.23 -1.45 8.25
C THR A 287 14.28 -1.27 9.76
N ARG A 288 14.64 -2.32 10.50
CA ARG A 288 14.81 -2.28 11.96
C ARG A 288 15.87 -1.26 12.37
N GLU A 289 16.98 -1.18 11.65
CA GLU A 289 18.02 -0.18 11.93
C GLU A 289 17.48 1.25 11.76
N LEU A 290 16.75 1.52 10.67
CA LEU A 290 16.09 2.82 10.47
C LEU A 290 15.04 3.13 11.54
N CYS A 291 14.29 2.11 11.98
CA CYS A 291 13.28 2.24 13.02
C CYS A 291 13.85 2.71 14.37
N LYS A 292 15.10 2.36 14.70
CA LYS A 292 15.73 2.81 15.95
C LYS A 292 15.78 4.34 16.09
N THR A 293 15.89 5.04 14.96
CA THR A 293 15.82 6.51 14.92
C THR A 293 14.48 7.04 15.38
N TYR A 294 13.38 6.32 15.14
CA TYR A 294 12.02 6.78 15.39
C TYR A 294 11.36 6.17 16.62
N THR A 295 11.88 5.06 17.17
CA THR A 295 11.31 4.39 18.34
C THR A 295 11.66 5.06 19.67
N ASN A 296 12.80 5.76 19.73
CA ASN A 296 13.30 6.42 20.95
C ASN A 296 12.88 7.89 21.08
N ILE A 297 12.14 8.42 20.10
CA ILE A 297 11.71 9.82 20.08
C ILE A 297 10.37 9.94 20.81
N ARG A 298 10.27 10.90 21.74
CA ARG A 298 8.97 11.32 22.26
C ARG A 298 8.21 12.00 21.13
N LEU A 299 6.97 11.57 20.91
CA LEU A 299 6.02 12.34 20.10
C LEU A 299 5.64 13.58 20.91
N ASP A 300 6.54 14.57 20.92
CA ASP A 300 6.23 15.90 21.42
C ASP A 300 5.14 16.43 20.51
N THR A 301 3.92 16.40 21.03
CA THR A 301 2.77 16.95 20.32
C THR A 301 2.50 18.28 20.99
N PRO A 302 2.75 19.42 20.32
CA PRO A 302 2.12 20.66 20.72
C PRO A 302 0.61 20.40 20.67
N GLN A 303 -0.02 20.34 21.84
CA GLN A 303 -1.48 20.27 21.97
C GLN A 303 -2.03 21.59 21.43
N HIS A 304 -2.30 21.68 20.14
CA HIS A 304 -2.68 22.96 19.54
C HIS A 304 -4.20 23.15 19.49
N TRP A 305 -4.98 22.09 19.22
CA TRP A 305 -6.43 22.27 19.01
C TRP A 305 -7.28 22.28 20.28
N ASN A 306 -6.78 21.72 21.39
CA ASN A 306 -7.47 21.72 22.70
C ASN A 306 -6.67 22.49 23.77
N GLN A 307 -5.85 23.45 23.33
CA GLN A 307 -4.95 24.21 24.18
C GLN A 307 -5.72 25.04 25.22
N GLU A 308 -6.92 25.50 24.85
CA GLU A 308 -7.84 26.25 25.71
C GLU A 308 -8.23 25.47 26.96
N TYR A 309 -8.52 24.17 26.85
CA TYR A 309 -8.96 23.34 27.98
C TYR A 309 -7.84 22.46 28.56
N GLN A 310 -6.63 22.50 28.00
CA GLN A 310 -5.54 21.61 28.39
C GLN A 310 -5.23 21.69 29.90
N GLU A 311 -5.16 22.91 30.44
CA GLU A 311 -4.79 23.14 31.84
C GLU A 311 -5.83 22.59 32.84
N VAL A 312 -7.10 22.57 32.44
CA VAL A 312 -8.19 22.04 33.28
C VAL A 312 -8.37 20.54 33.11
N LEU A 313 -8.10 20.00 31.91
CA LEU A 313 -8.23 18.57 31.63
C LEU A 313 -7.02 17.73 32.08
N LYS A 314 -5.83 18.33 32.25
CA LYS A 314 -4.57 17.60 32.56
C LYS A 314 -4.64 16.78 33.85
N HIS A 315 -5.49 17.18 34.80
CA HIS A 315 -5.66 16.51 36.08
C HIS A 315 -6.80 15.48 36.07
N LEU A 316 -7.47 15.26 34.94
CA LEU A 316 -8.63 14.37 34.84
C LEU A 316 -8.25 12.98 34.35
N TYR A 317 -9.15 12.03 34.60
CA TYR A 317 -8.91 10.60 34.37
C TYR A 317 -8.56 10.27 32.90
N ALA A 318 -9.28 10.86 31.94
CA ALA A 318 -9.01 10.61 30.52
C ALA A 318 -7.56 11.00 30.15
N HIS A 319 -7.06 12.13 30.67
CA HIS A 319 -5.68 12.58 30.41
C HIS A 319 -4.64 11.58 30.95
N GLU A 320 -4.85 11.04 32.16
CA GLU A 320 -3.97 10.01 32.73
C GLU A 320 -3.89 8.76 31.85
N VAL A 321 -5.02 8.33 31.26
CA VAL A 321 -5.07 7.19 30.34
C VAL A 321 -4.29 7.47 29.05
N TYR A 322 -4.47 8.64 28.44
CA TYR A 322 -3.71 9.02 27.24
C TYR A 322 -2.21 9.16 27.52
N ASN A 323 -1.83 9.60 28.72
CA ASN A 323 -0.42 9.70 29.10
C ASN A 323 0.27 8.32 29.13
N LYS A 324 -0.43 7.24 29.50
CA LYS A 324 0.10 5.87 29.39
C LYS A 324 0.43 5.50 27.94
N LEU A 325 -0.42 5.87 26.99
CA LEU A 325 -0.18 5.66 25.54
C LEU A 325 0.96 6.54 25.02
N ASN A 326 1.11 7.77 25.53
CA ASN A 326 2.21 8.67 25.18
C ASN A 326 3.56 8.17 25.72
N THR A 327 3.59 7.52 26.88
CA THR A 327 4.83 7.08 27.55
C THR A 327 5.25 5.66 27.21
N ALA A 328 4.33 4.81 26.73
CA ALA A 328 4.61 3.42 26.34
C ALA A 328 5.78 3.29 25.35
N SER A 329 6.71 2.36 25.58
CA SER A 329 7.87 2.18 24.69
C SER A 329 7.46 1.66 23.31
N SER A 330 8.02 2.24 22.25
CA SER A 330 7.94 1.69 20.89
C SER A 330 8.92 0.53 20.71
N ASP A 331 8.58 -0.46 19.90
CA ASP A 331 9.43 -1.62 19.61
C ASP A 331 9.94 -1.57 18.16
N ASP A 332 11.25 -1.77 17.99
CA ASP A 332 11.93 -1.68 16.70
C ASP A 332 11.60 -2.84 15.76
N ASN A 333 11.32 -4.04 16.30
CA ASN A 333 10.86 -5.18 15.51
C ASN A 333 9.41 -4.99 15.05
N ILE A 334 8.54 -4.48 15.93
CA ILE A 334 7.15 -4.12 15.57
C ILE A 334 7.17 -3.03 14.48
N CYS A 335 7.99 -2.00 14.65
CA CYS A 335 8.19 -0.96 13.64
C CYS A 335 8.64 -1.54 12.31
N ALA A 336 9.71 -2.35 12.30
CA ALA A 336 10.26 -2.91 11.07
C ALA A 336 9.23 -3.75 10.30
N LYS A 337 8.37 -4.46 11.03
CA LYS A 337 7.37 -5.35 10.48
C LYS A 337 6.16 -4.62 9.88
N TYR A 338 5.67 -3.56 10.55
CA TYR A 338 4.39 -2.93 10.17
C TYR A 338 4.53 -1.52 9.59
N CYS A 339 5.65 -0.83 9.82
CA CYS A 339 5.85 0.57 9.43
C CYS A 339 6.78 0.77 8.23
N ALA A 340 7.26 -0.30 7.59
CA ALA A 340 8.24 -0.21 6.50
C ALA A 340 7.86 0.81 5.41
N ASN A 341 6.60 0.80 4.94
CA ASN A 341 6.13 1.73 3.91
C ASN A 341 6.23 3.21 4.32
N ILE A 342 6.12 3.50 5.62
CA ILE A 342 6.23 4.87 6.15
C ILE A 342 7.69 5.25 6.35
N ILE A 343 8.48 4.34 6.93
CA ILE A 343 9.89 4.58 7.28
C ILE A 343 10.74 4.84 6.04
N HIS A 344 10.54 4.06 4.97
CA HIS A 344 11.32 4.16 3.72
C HIS A 344 10.86 5.30 2.78
N SER A 345 9.74 5.95 3.06
CA SER A 345 9.24 7.03 2.21
C SER A 345 10.00 8.34 2.47
N ASN A 346 10.47 8.99 1.41
CA ASN A 346 11.05 10.33 1.48
C ASN A 346 9.98 11.43 1.40
N GLU A 347 8.73 11.08 1.08
CA GLU A 347 7.63 12.04 0.92
C GLU A 347 6.92 12.36 2.24
N TYR A 348 7.02 11.47 3.22
CA TYR A 348 6.29 11.60 4.48
C TYR A 348 7.09 12.40 5.50
N ASN A 349 6.42 13.34 6.18
CA ASN A 349 6.98 14.08 7.31
C ASN A 349 7.48 13.10 8.40
N GLU A 350 8.59 13.45 9.06
CA GLU A 350 9.15 12.76 10.21
C GLU A 350 8.11 12.40 11.29
N ASP A 351 7.08 13.21 11.49
CA ASP A 351 6.08 12.95 12.53
C ASP A 351 5.23 11.71 12.22
N PHE A 352 4.96 11.39 10.94
CA PHE A 352 4.36 10.11 10.59
C PHE A 352 5.32 8.94 10.84
N LYS A 353 6.63 9.16 10.62
CA LYS A 353 7.68 8.17 10.89
C LYS A 353 7.84 7.91 12.39
N LYS A 354 7.58 8.91 13.25
CA LYS A 354 7.49 8.78 14.71
C LYS A 354 6.18 8.14 15.17
N LEU A 355 5.05 8.52 14.55
CA LEU A 355 3.72 8.04 14.95
C LEU A 355 3.52 6.55 14.68
N CYS A 356 3.91 6.05 13.50
CA CYS A 356 3.68 4.65 13.15
C CYS A 356 4.27 3.62 14.16
N PRO A 357 5.56 3.69 14.54
CA PRO A 357 6.13 2.73 15.49
C PRO A 357 5.43 2.78 16.85
N LYS A 358 5.05 3.99 17.30
CA LYS A 358 4.32 4.17 18.56
C LYS A 358 2.93 3.56 18.50
N LEU A 359 2.17 3.89 17.45
CA LEU A 359 0.81 3.41 17.22
C LEU A 359 0.77 1.88 17.15
N THR A 360 1.63 1.28 16.32
CA THR A 360 1.67 -0.19 16.15
C THR A 360 2.10 -0.90 17.43
N SER A 361 3.02 -0.33 18.21
CA SER A 361 3.41 -0.85 19.52
C SER A 361 2.27 -0.75 20.54
N ASN A 362 1.58 0.40 20.57
CA ASN A 362 0.41 0.61 21.43
C ASN A 362 -0.73 -0.36 21.08
N ILE A 363 -0.99 -0.64 19.80
CA ILE A 363 -1.97 -1.66 19.39
C ILE A 363 -1.55 -3.04 19.92
N LYS A 364 -0.28 -3.44 19.72
CA LYS A 364 0.20 -4.77 20.12
C LYS A 364 0.18 -4.98 21.64
N LYS A 365 0.45 -3.93 22.42
CA LYS A 365 0.59 -3.97 23.88
C LYS A 365 -0.60 -3.36 24.63
N LEU A 366 -1.71 -3.07 23.94
CA LEU A 366 -2.81 -2.26 24.47
C LEU A 366 -3.36 -2.78 25.80
N SER A 367 -3.56 -4.09 25.92
CA SER A 367 -4.08 -4.74 27.13
C SER A 367 -3.14 -4.62 28.33
N GLU A 368 -1.83 -4.54 28.09
CA GLU A 368 -0.80 -4.36 29.11
C GLU A 368 -0.67 -2.89 29.49
N THR A 369 -0.60 -2.00 28.49
CA THR A 369 -0.48 -0.55 28.68
C THR A 369 -1.69 0.03 29.42
N LEU A 370 -2.90 -0.45 29.10
CA LEU A 370 -4.17 0.00 29.70
C LEU A 370 -4.82 -1.11 30.56
N LYS A 371 -4.02 -1.79 31.38
CA LYS A 371 -4.48 -2.93 32.21
C LYS A 371 -5.58 -2.56 33.21
N ASP A 372 -5.62 -1.31 33.66
CA ASP A 372 -6.62 -0.77 34.59
C ASP A 372 -7.98 -0.47 33.94
N ILE A 373 -8.05 -0.47 32.61
CA ILE A 373 -9.31 -0.36 31.88
C ILE A 373 -9.87 -1.76 31.68
N ASN A 374 -11.01 -2.10 32.28
CA ASN A 374 -11.52 -3.49 32.28
C ASN A 374 -12.06 -3.94 30.91
N SER A 375 -12.66 -3.05 30.13
CA SER A 375 -13.29 -3.39 28.85
C SER A 375 -12.30 -3.27 27.69
N PRO A 376 -12.13 -4.32 26.85
CA PRO A 376 -11.35 -4.25 25.61
C PRO A 376 -11.85 -3.14 24.67
N ASP A 377 -13.15 -2.95 24.55
CA ASP A 377 -13.74 -1.90 23.72
C ASP A 377 -13.37 -0.52 24.23
N ASN A 378 -13.42 -0.29 25.55
CA ASN A 378 -12.99 0.98 26.14
C ASN A 378 -11.50 1.25 25.87
N ARG A 379 -10.63 0.25 26.00
CA ARG A 379 -9.19 0.39 25.67
C ARG A 379 -9.03 0.79 24.20
N CYS A 380 -9.78 0.16 23.31
CA CYS A 380 -9.73 0.45 21.88
C CYS A 380 -10.24 1.86 21.55
N THR A 381 -11.30 2.31 22.20
CA THR A 381 -11.82 3.68 22.08
C THR A 381 -10.78 4.72 22.51
N TYR A 382 -10.13 4.54 23.66
CA TYR A 382 -9.02 5.42 24.08
C TYR A 382 -7.88 5.44 23.05
N LEU A 383 -7.47 4.27 22.54
CA LEU A 383 -6.43 4.20 21.51
C LEU A 383 -6.83 4.91 20.21
N THR A 384 -8.11 4.79 19.82
CA THR A 384 -8.65 5.43 18.61
C THR A 384 -8.56 6.94 18.72
N TYR A 385 -9.10 7.53 19.80
CA TYR A 385 -9.08 8.97 20.00
C TYR A 385 -7.68 9.52 20.26
N TRP A 386 -6.80 8.74 20.90
CA TRP A 386 -5.38 9.07 20.99
C TRP A 386 -4.75 9.18 19.59
N ALA A 387 -4.98 8.19 18.72
CA ALA A 387 -4.42 8.19 17.38
C ALA A 387 -4.96 9.34 16.52
N TYR A 388 -6.26 9.63 16.61
CA TYR A 388 -6.88 10.78 15.94
C TYR A 388 -6.28 12.10 16.40
N GLU A 389 -6.10 12.32 17.71
CA GLU A 389 -5.45 13.52 18.25
C GLU A 389 -4.03 13.68 17.68
N LYS A 390 -3.23 12.61 17.64
CA LYS A 390 -1.87 12.67 17.07
C LYS A 390 -1.88 13.04 15.60
N ILE A 391 -2.83 12.49 14.84
CA ILE A 391 -2.95 12.79 13.41
C ILE A 391 -3.38 14.24 13.20
N ILE A 392 -4.41 14.72 13.92
CA ILE A 392 -4.87 16.11 13.87
C ILE A 392 -3.71 17.07 14.13
N ASN A 393 -2.90 16.84 15.16
CA ASN A 393 -1.77 17.71 15.47
C ASN A 393 -0.69 17.73 14.38
N ILE A 394 -0.51 16.64 13.62
CA ILE A 394 0.39 16.60 12.46
C ILE A 394 -0.16 17.42 11.30
N PHE A 395 -1.49 17.44 11.12
CA PHE A 395 -2.14 18.25 10.09
C PHE A 395 -2.12 19.74 10.43
N ASP A 396 -2.42 20.09 11.69
CA ASP A 396 -2.48 21.47 12.15
C ASP A 396 -1.09 22.15 12.17
N SER A 397 0.00 21.37 12.28
CA SER A 397 1.38 21.89 12.33
C SER A 397 2.06 22.10 10.96
N ASN A 398 1.47 21.65 9.85
CA ASN A 398 2.21 21.53 8.59
C ASN A 398 1.41 21.94 7.34
N THR A 399 1.97 22.89 6.59
CA THR A 399 1.36 23.60 5.44
C THR A 399 1.36 22.82 4.12
N ARG A 400 1.94 21.60 4.07
CA ARG A 400 2.02 20.80 2.83
C ARG A 400 0.95 19.71 2.76
N HIS A 401 -0.23 20.08 2.23
CA HIS A 401 -1.43 19.23 2.24
C HIS A 401 -1.45 18.02 1.28
N VAL A 402 -0.55 17.95 0.29
CA VAL A 402 -0.71 17.04 -0.86
C VAL A 402 -0.38 15.57 -0.53
N HIS A 403 0.47 15.29 0.47
CA HIS A 403 0.96 13.94 0.76
C HIS A 403 0.23 13.21 1.91
N TYR A 404 -0.78 13.85 2.52
CA TYR A 404 -1.44 13.26 3.69
C TYR A 404 -2.27 12.03 3.36
N LYS A 405 -2.94 11.98 2.20
CA LYS A 405 -3.77 10.83 1.82
C LYS A 405 -2.95 9.54 1.71
N SER A 406 -1.75 9.60 1.11
CA SER A 406 -0.88 8.42 0.98
C SER A 406 -0.29 8.00 2.33
N ALA A 407 0.12 8.95 3.16
CA ALA A 407 0.59 8.67 4.53
C ALA A 407 -0.50 8.01 5.39
N ILE A 408 -1.73 8.53 5.35
CA ILE A 408 -2.88 7.98 6.06
C ILE A 408 -3.23 6.57 5.57
N ASN A 409 -3.16 6.32 4.26
CA ASN A 409 -3.35 4.97 3.72
C ASN A 409 -2.27 4.00 4.21
N ALA A 410 -1.01 4.44 4.28
CA ALA A 410 0.07 3.63 4.81
C ALA A 410 -0.10 3.34 6.32
N LEU A 411 -0.60 4.30 7.10
CA LEU A 411 -0.94 4.09 8.51
C LEU A 411 -2.10 3.10 8.67
N ASN A 412 -3.17 3.23 7.89
CA ASN A 412 -4.29 2.28 7.90
C ASN A 412 -3.82 0.85 7.58
N GLN A 413 -2.89 0.69 6.63
CA GLN A 413 -2.27 -0.60 6.34
C GLN A 413 -1.51 -1.14 7.56
N ALA A 414 -0.72 -0.31 8.24
CA ALA A 414 0.00 -0.72 9.45
C ALA A 414 -0.96 -1.17 10.56
N VAL A 415 -2.03 -0.41 10.81
CA VAL A 415 -3.10 -0.74 11.79
C VAL A 415 -3.76 -2.08 11.44
N PHE A 416 -4.11 -2.29 10.17
CA PHE A 416 -4.72 -3.53 9.71
C PHE A 416 -3.77 -4.72 9.91
N MET A 417 -2.51 -4.60 9.51
CA MET A 417 -1.51 -5.66 9.59
C MET A 417 -1.25 -6.08 11.05
N VAL A 418 -1.04 -5.13 11.97
CA VAL A 418 -0.80 -5.48 13.37
C VAL A 418 -2.01 -6.18 14.00
N ASN A 419 -3.24 -5.73 13.68
CA ASN A 419 -4.47 -6.35 14.17
C ASN A 419 -4.73 -7.75 13.59
N SER A 420 -4.31 -8.02 12.35
CA SER A 420 -4.48 -9.32 11.71
C SER A 420 -3.79 -10.47 12.46
N GLU A 421 -2.78 -10.15 13.27
CA GLU A 421 -2.00 -11.10 14.07
C GLU A 421 -2.40 -11.12 15.54
N LEU A 422 -3.45 -10.37 15.92
CA LEU A 422 -4.00 -10.36 17.27
C LEU A 422 -5.18 -11.33 17.39
N SER A 423 -5.39 -11.84 18.61
CA SER A 423 -6.56 -12.64 18.92
C SER A 423 -7.82 -11.75 18.87
N SER A 424 -8.99 -12.31 18.57
CA SER A 424 -10.22 -11.51 18.36
C SER A 424 -10.56 -10.59 19.54
N LYS A 425 -10.25 -10.99 20.77
CA LYS A 425 -10.49 -10.19 22.00
C LYS A 425 -9.51 -9.02 22.20
N ASP A 426 -8.36 -9.05 21.51
CA ASP A 426 -7.30 -8.03 21.63
C ASP A 426 -7.26 -7.10 20.42
N LYS A 427 -8.08 -7.37 19.40
CA LYS A 427 -8.16 -6.53 18.20
C LYS A 427 -8.79 -5.18 18.53
N CYS A 428 -8.17 -4.13 18.01
CA CYS A 428 -8.71 -2.80 17.99
C CYS A 428 -8.80 -2.30 16.54
N LEU A 429 -9.97 -2.47 15.93
CA LEU A 429 -10.22 -2.12 14.54
C LEU A 429 -10.77 -0.71 14.43
N PHE A 430 -9.96 0.19 13.90
CA PHE A 430 -10.33 1.55 13.54
C PHE A 430 -9.57 1.96 12.27
N SER A 431 -10.07 3.00 11.60
CA SER A 431 -9.48 3.55 10.39
C SER A 431 -9.47 5.06 10.44
N PHE A 432 -8.51 5.63 9.73
CA PHE A 432 -8.36 7.07 9.58
C PHE A 432 -9.20 7.59 8.41
N THR A 433 -10.48 7.21 8.38
CA THR A 433 -11.46 7.58 7.35
C THR A 433 -12.56 8.37 8.04
N GLY A 434 -12.40 9.68 8.12
CA GLY A 434 -13.34 10.58 8.79
C GLY A 434 -12.91 12.03 8.68
N ASN A 435 -13.76 12.93 9.14
CA ASN A 435 -13.47 14.35 9.19
C ASN A 435 -12.67 14.69 10.45
N LEU A 436 -11.63 15.52 10.32
CA LEU A 436 -10.82 15.96 11.47
C LEU A 436 -11.65 16.72 12.50
N SER A 437 -12.65 17.50 12.08
CA SER A 437 -13.55 18.21 13.00
C SER A 437 -14.40 17.22 13.82
N GLU A 438 -14.98 16.21 13.17
CA GLU A 438 -15.78 15.20 13.87
C GLU A 438 -14.93 14.45 14.90
N TRP A 439 -13.68 14.11 14.58
CA TRP A 439 -12.78 13.48 15.54
C TRP A 439 -12.47 14.34 16.77
N LYS A 440 -12.45 15.67 16.63
CA LYS A 440 -12.29 16.61 17.75
C LYS A 440 -13.52 16.55 18.66
N ASP A 441 -14.71 16.68 18.07
CA ASP A 441 -15.99 16.68 18.79
C ASP A 441 -16.23 15.35 19.51
N GLU A 442 -16.04 14.23 18.81
CA GLU A 442 -16.17 12.88 19.37
C GLU A 442 -15.22 12.66 20.56
N LYS A 443 -13.97 13.10 20.43
CA LYS A 443 -12.99 12.98 21.52
C LYS A 443 -13.38 13.83 22.73
N LEU A 444 -13.82 15.07 22.53
CA LEU A 444 -14.24 15.97 23.62
C LEU A 444 -15.44 15.38 24.38
N LEU A 445 -16.43 14.85 23.67
CA LEU A 445 -17.59 14.18 24.24
C LEU A 445 -17.19 12.90 24.99
N HIS A 446 -16.38 12.03 24.36
CA HIS A 446 -15.85 10.84 25.02
C HIS A 446 -15.14 11.20 26.33
N ASP A 447 -14.22 12.16 26.30
CA ASP A 447 -13.44 12.56 27.46
C ASP A 447 -14.33 13.17 28.55
N TYR A 448 -15.35 13.95 28.18
CA TYR A 448 -16.35 14.46 29.11
C TYR A 448 -17.02 13.33 29.90
N PHE A 449 -17.56 12.31 29.22
CA PHE A 449 -18.23 11.20 29.92
C PHE A 449 -17.27 10.39 30.80
N LYS A 450 -15.98 10.29 30.42
CA LYS A 450 -14.96 9.63 31.24
C LYS A 450 -14.52 10.47 32.45
N ASN A 451 -14.65 11.79 32.37
CA ASN A 451 -14.26 12.71 33.42
C ASN A 451 -15.43 13.15 34.31
N TYR A 452 -16.68 12.89 33.89
CA TYR A 452 -17.90 13.40 34.51
C TYR A 452 -17.93 13.22 36.03
N GLU A 453 -17.64 12.02 36.55
CA GLU A 453 -17.67 11.73 37.99
C GLU A 453 -16.69 12.61 38.80
N LYS A 454 -15.53 12.94 38.22
CA LYS A 454 -14.53 13.79 38.87
C LYS A 454 -14.94 15.26 38.83
N ILE A 455 -15.52 15.70 37.71
CA ILE A 455 -16.00 17.08 37.53
C ILE A 455 -17.24 17.33 38.42
N SER A 456 -18.18 16.38 38.48
CA SER A 456 -19.42 16.52 39.26
C SER A 456 -19.20 16.55 40.77
N LYS A 457 -18.11 15.95 41.25
CA LYS A 457 -17.68 16.03 42.65
C LYS A 457 -16.88 17.30 42.97
N CYS A 458 -16.67 18.19 42.01
CA CYS A 458 -16.04 19.49 42.27
C CYS A 458 -17.01 20.37 43.06
N SER A 459 -16.96 20.29 44.39
CA SER A 459 -17.68 21.17 45.30
C SER A 459 -16.76 22.29 45.81
N THR A 460 -17.35 23.41 46.21
CA THR A 460 -16.71 24.63 46.77
C THR A 460 -15.93 24.43 48.09
N SER A 461 -15.54 23.21 48.45
CA SER A 461 -14.83 22.88 49.68
C SER A 461 -13.30 22.81 49.50
N THR A 462 -12.67 23.93 49.86
CA THR A 462 -11.40 24.07 50.61
C THR A 462 -10.11 23.36 50.18
N ASN A 463 -9.98 22.77 48.99
CA ASN A 463 -8.66 22.31 48.51
C ASN A 463 -8.45 22.48 46.98
N GLY A 464 -8.18 23.72 46.56
CA GLY A 464 -7.15 23.97 45.54
C GLY A 464 -7.47 23.86 44.03
N THR A 465 -8.71 23.60 43.60
CA THR A 465 -9.08 23.78 42.18
C THR A 465 -10.33 24.65 42.11
N ASP A 466 -10.24 25.83 41.48
CA ASP A 466 -11.42 26.66 41.23
C ASP A 466 -12.32 25.91 40.24
N CYS A 467 -13.43 25.33 40.70
CA CYS A 467 -14.36 24.60 39.85
C CYS A 467 -14.89 25.46 38.69
N LYS A 468 -14.84 26.79 38.81
CA LYS A 468 -15.17 27.72 37.74
C LYS A 468 -14.24 27.61 36.53
N SER A 469 -13.04 27.05 36.70
CA SER A 469 -12.14 26.78 35.59
C SER A 469 -12.73 25.81 34.56
N TYR A 470 -13.69 24.95 34.95
CA TYR A 470 -14.38 24.07 34.00
C TYR A 470 -15.51 24.74 33.21
N CYS A 471 -15.89 25.98 33.53
CA CYS A 471 -17.10 26.58 32.96
C CYS A 471 -17.06 26.71 31.44
N ASP A 472 -15.95 27.19 30.88
CA ASP A 472 -15.85 27.39 29.44
C ASP A 472 -15.83 26.04 28.69
N TYR A 473 -15.12 25.04 29.25
CA TYR A 473 -15.15 23.67 28.76
C TYR A 473 -16.57 23.08 28.77
N LEU A 474 -17.30 23.19 29.89
CA LEU A 474 -18.63 22.62 30.02
C LEU A 474 -19.69 23.33 29.16
N LYS A 475 -19.56 24.65 28.95
CA LYS A 475 -20.38 25.38 27.98
C LYS A 475 -20.20 24.82 26.58
N HIS A 476 -18.95 24.63 26.16
CA HIS A 476 -18.66 24.03 24.87
C HIS A 476 -19.15 22.58 24.75
N ILE A 477 -18.99 21.76 25.80
CA ILE A 477 -19.57 20.41 25.83
C ILE A 477 -21.10 20.45 25.73
N SER A 478 -21.78 21.44 26.31
CA SER A 478 -23.24 21.59 26.19
C SER A 478 -23.66 21.77 24.74
N GLU A 479 -22.97 22.62 23.99
CA GLU A 479 -23.21 22.85 22.56
C GLU A 479 -22.95 21.57 21.74
N LEU A 480 -21.83 20.89 22.01
CA LEU A 480 -21.51 19.61 21.36
C LEU A 480 -22.55 18.53 21.69
N TYR A 481 -23.02 18.46 22.93
CA TYR A 481 -24.03 17.49 23.34
C TYR A 481 -25.33 17.72 22.58
N SER A 482 -25.84 18.96 22.54
CA SER A 482 -27.07 19.32 21.82
C SER A 482 -26.95 19.07 20.31
N SER A 483 -25.78 19.27 19.71
CA SER A 483 -25.60 19.04 18.27
C SER A 483 -25.47 17.55 17.89
N HIS A 484 -24.98 16.70 18.80
CA HIS A 484 -24.83 15.26 18.57
C HIS A 484 -26.04 14.43 19.00
N ILE A 485 -26.86 14.89 19.95
CA ILE A 485 -27.96 14.10 20.51
C ILE A 485 -28.93 13.59 19.42
N ASN A 486 -29.27 14.44 18.45
CA ASN A 486 -30.19 14.09 17.35
C ASN A 486 -29.64 12.99 16.43
N LYS A 487 -28.33 12.83 16.36
CA LYS A 487 -27.65 11.81 15.53
C LYS A 487 -27.33 10.55 16.33
N CYS A 488 -27.13 10.69 17.64
CA CYS A 488 -26.61 9.64 18.50
C CYS A 488 -27.64 9.00 19.41
N CYS A 489 -28.82 9.62 19.59
CA CYS A 489 -29.87 9.12 20.47
C CYS A 489 -31.19 8.92 19.73
N SER A 490 -31.83 7.80 20.04
CA SER A 490 -33.23 7.57 19.69
C SER A 490 -33.98 7.18 20.96
N CYS A 491 -34.90 8.03 21.40
CA CYS A 491 -35.62 7.85 22.65
C CYS A 491 -37.10 7.56 22.40
N TYR A 492 -37.72 6.81 23.30
CA TYR A 492 -39.15 6.51 23.25
C TYR A 492 -39.78 6.78 24.61
N SER A 493 -40.94 7.43 24.63
CA SER A 493 -41.73 7.64 25.86
C SER A 493 -42.92 6.70 25.85
N TYR A 494 -42.80 5.52 26.50
CA TYR A 494 -43.89 4.70 27.09
C TYR A 494 -43.43 3.26 27.33
N PRO A 495 -43.64 2.64 28.51
CA PRO A 495 -44.24 3.22 29.73
C PRO A 495 -43.28 4.17 30.49
N GLU A 496 -41.98 4.10 30.22
CA GLU A 496 -40.94 5.01 30.72
C GLU A 496 -40.05 5.48 29.56
N ARG A 497 -39.28 6.56 29.75
CA ARG A 497 -38.35 7.05 28.72
C ARG A 497 -37.18 6.07 28.59
N VAL A 498 -37.04 5.42 27.43
CA VAL A 498 -35.91 4.56 27.11
C VAL A 498 -35.19 5.12 25.89
N CYS A 499 -33.88 5.32 26.02
CA CYS A 499 -33.03 5.82 24.94
C CYS A 499 -32.06 4.74 24.45
N SER A 500 -31.87 4.68 23.13
CA SER A 500 -30.88 3.83 22.47
C SER A 500 -29.71 4.67 21.99
N GLU A 501 -28.48 4.20 22.22
CA GLU A 501 -27.24 4.83 21.81
C GLU A 501 -26.79 4.33 20.44
N LEU A 502 -26.79 5.21 19.45
CA LEU A 502 -26.28 4.94 18.10
C LEU A 502 -24.77 5.21 17.98
N CYS A 503 -24.21 5.97 18.93
CA CYS A 503 -22.79 6.35 18.98
C CYS A 503 -22.10 5.86 20.28
N PRO A 504 -22.17 4.56 20.64
CA PRO A 504 -21.75 4.07 21.96
C PRO A 504 -20.24 4.21 22.24
N LYS A 505 -19.44 4.60 21.25
CA LYS A 505 -18.00 4.85 21.42
C LYS A 505 -17.71 6.17 22.15
N TYR A 506 -18.55 7.19 21.98
CA TYR A 506 -18.27 8.53 22.50
C TYR A 506 -19.47 9.28 23.07
N PHE A 507 -20.69 8.79 22.86
CA PHE A 507 -21.91 9.47 23.29
C PHE A 507 -22.71 8.60 24.25
N LYS A 508 -23.30 9.22 25.27
CA LYS A 508 -24.29 8.57 26.15
C LYS A 508 -25.65 9.26 26.02
N CYS A 509 -26.71 8.47 25.94
CA CYS A 509 -28.07 8.97 25.79
C CYS A 509 -28.81 8.99 27.12
N ASP A 510 -28.23 9.68 28.10
CA ASP A 510 -28.77 9.78 29.46
C ASP A 510 -28.75 11.24 29.90
N MET A 511 -29.93 11.74 30.29
CA MET A 511 -30.16 13.12 30.69
C MET A 511 -29.28 13.57 31.85
N GLY A 512 -28.92 12.66 32.76
CA GLY A 512 -28.05 12.99 33.89
C GLY A 512 -26.67 13.47 33.46
N TYR A 513 -26.24 13.16 32.23
CA TYR A 513 -24.99 13.66 31.67
C TYR A 513 -25.12 14.96 30.90
N PHE A 514 -26.30 15.55 30.74
CA PHE A 514 -26.39 16.85 30.08
C PHE A 514 -25.74 17.95 30.95
N PRO A 515 -24.84 18.80 30.42
CA PRO A 515 -24.02 19.69 31.25
C PRO A 515 -24.77 20.81 32.01
N SER A 516 -26.04 21.10 31.72
CA SER A 516 -26.78 22.23 32.32
C SER A 516 -26.73 22.20 33.85
N ASP A 517 -27.07 21.06 34.43
CA ASP A 517 -27.19 20.90 35.88
C ASP A 517 -25.80 20.99 36.51
N LEU A 518 -24.79 20.46 35.82
CA LEU A 518 -23.41 20.52 36.24
C LEU A 518 -22.86 21.96 36.22
N LEU A 519 -23.16 22.74 35.18
CA LEU A 519 -22.80 24.16 35.07
C LEU A 519 -23.40 24.99 36.21
N TYR A 520 -24.66 24.75 36.54
CA TYR A 520 -25.35 25.38 37.65
C TYR A 520 -24.70 25.02 38.99
N ASN A 521 -24.50 23.72 39.24
CA ASN A 521 -24.00 23.21 40.52
C ASN A 521 -22.59 23.69 40.87
N ILE A 522 -21.73 23.92 39.88
CA ILE A 522 -20.35 24.41 40.11
C ILE A 522 -20.23 25.95 40.09
N GLY A 523 -21.34 26.68 39.94
CA GLY A 523 -21.39 28.13 40.07
C GLY A 523 -20.88 28.91 38.85
N CYS A 524 -21.08 28.39 37.63
CA CYS A 524 -20.73 29.09 36.39
C CYS A 524 -21.66 30.27 36.14
N LYS A 525 -21.09 31.47 35.95
CA LYS A 525 -21.86 32.67 35.58
C LYS A 525 -22.16 32.69 34.08
N VAL A 526 -23.37 33.09 33.72
CA VAL A 526 -23.77 33.44 32.35
C VAL A 526 -23.19 34.83 32.04
N LYS A 527 -22.45 34.99 30.93
CA LYS A 527 -22.03 36.31 30.45
C LYS A 527 -23.09 36.81 29.46
N GLU A 528 -23.61 38.00 29.71
CA GLU A 528 -24.47 38.75 28.78
C GLU A 528 -23.62 39.32 27.65
N GLU A 529 -23.84 38.90 26.41
CA GLU A 529 -23.52 39.75 25.25
C GLU A 529 -24.78 40.56 24.93
N LYS A 530 -24.96 41.68 25.63
CA LYS A 530 -25.89 42.73 25.20
C LYS A 530 -25.17 43.61 24.19
N GLU A 531 -25.51 43.47 22.91
CA GLU A 531 -25.40 44.61 22.00
C GLU A 531 -26.23 45.75 22.61
N LYS A 532 -25.57 46.90 22.77
CA LYS A 532 -26.17 48.08 23.38
C LYS A 532 -27.27 48.62 22.48
N GLU A 533 -28.52 48.45 22.88
CA GLU A 533 -29.56 49.41 22.56
C GLU A 533 -30.22 49.84 23.88
N GLU A 534 -30.14 51.15 24.13
CA GLU A 534 -30.81 51.84 25.22
C GLU A 534 -32.32 51.75 24.97
N GLU A 535 -33.06 51.13 25.88
CA GLU A 535 -34.38 51.62 26.26
C GLU A 535 -34.78 51.04 27.62
N GLU A 536 -35.25 51.95 28.49
CA GLU A 536 -35.53 51.74 29.89
C GLU A 536 -36.74 50.81 30.12
N GLY A 537 -36.58 49.92 31.09
CA GLY A 537 -37.68 49.34 31.86
C GLY A 537 -38.31 48.07 31.29
N LYS A 538 -37.63 46.93 31.42
CA LYS A 538 -38.25 45.60 31.56
C LYS A 538 -37.42 44.73 32.51
N GLU A 539 -38.11 43.90 33.29
CA GLU A 539 -37.59 42.94 34.26
C GLU A 539 -36.41 42.12 33.70
N GLU A 540 -35.46 41.80 34.58
CA GLU A 540 -34.40 40.83 34.31
C GLU A 540 -35.02 39.45 34.03
N ASP A 541 -35.31 39.14 32.76
CA ASP A 541 -35.65 37.78 32.35
C ASP A 541 -34.38 36.91 32.38
N GLU A 542 -34.23 36.14 33.46
CA GLU A 542 -33.23 35.09 33.62
C GLU A 542 -33.45 34.01 32.55
N LYS A 543 -32.69 34.04 31.44
CA LYS A 543 -32.78 32.95 30.45
C LYS A 543 -32.16 31.69 31.06
N SER A 544 -33.01 30.71 31.36
CA SER A 544 -32.56 29.40 31.82
C SER A 544 -31.69 28.74 30.75
N TYR A 545 -30.69 27.95 31.16
CA TYR A 545 -30.05 26.98 30.26
C TYR A 545 -31.14 26.21 29.51
N GLU A 546 -30.90 25.87 28.23
CA GLU A 546 -31.74 24.86 27.56
C GLU A 546 -31.73 23.65 28.48
N THR A 547 -32.90 23.22 28.97
CA THR A 547 -32.93 22.19 29.99
C THR A 547 -32.62 20.84 29.35
N ALA A 548 -32.08 19.88 30.12
CA ALA A 548 -31.92 18.51 29.64
C ALA A 548 -33.24 17.96 29.04
N GLU A 549 -34.37 18.34 29.64
CA GLU A 549 -35.71 17.95 29.21
C GLU A 549 -36.08 18.53 27.84
N ASP A 550 -35.72 19.79 27.57
CA ASP A 550 -35.95 20.45 26.28
C ASP A 550 -35.16 19.78 25.15
N VAL A 551 -33.89 19.46 25.41
CA VAL A 551 -33.01 18.79 24.45
C VAL A 551 -33.52 17.39 24.14
N PHE A 552 -33.87 16.61 25.17
CA PHE A 552 -34.33 15.23 25.00
C PHE A 552 -35.73 15.11 24.41
N ARG A 553 -36.59 16.13 24.57
CA ARG A 553 -37.91 16.17 23.94
C ARG A 553 -37.81 16.06 22.41
N ASN A 554 -36.79 16.67 21.80
CA ASN A 554 -36.61 16.67 20.35
C ASN A 554 -36.20 15.30 19.77
N VAL A 555 -35.61 14.41 20.58
CA VAL A 555 -35.18 13.06 20.18
C VAL A 555 -36.08 11.94 20.70
N THR A 556 -37.13 12.30 21.45
CA THR A 556 -38.08 11.34 22.04
C THR A 556 -39.31 11.21 21.16
N VAL A 557 -39.59 9.99 20.71
CA VAL A 557 -40.81 9.68 19.96
C VAL A 557 -41.84 9.04 20.88
N ASP A 558 -43.05 9.58 20.85
CA ASP A 558 -44.18 9.00 21.56
C ASP A 558 -44.70 7.75 20.83
N LEU A 559 -44.61 6.59 21.49
CA LEU A 559 -45.03 5.30 20.94
C LEU A 559 -46.55 5.23 20.74
N ASP A 560 -47.35 5.97 21.50
CA ASP A 560 -48.79 6.07 21.29
C ASP A 560 -49.11 6.88 20.02
N VAL A 561 -48.29 7.88 19.68
CA VAL A 561 -48.38 8.60 18.41
C VAL A 561 -48.01 7.68 17.23
N ILE A 562 -46.97 6.86 17.35
CA ILE A 562 -46.63 5.85 16.32
C ILE A 562 -47.76 4.82 16.19
N LYS A 563 -48.26 4.24 17.30
CA LYS A 563 -49.34 3.25 17.26
C LYS A 563 -50.62 3.82 16.66
N ARG A 564 -51.02 5.05 17.02
CA ARG A 564 -52.20 5.71 16.45
C ARG A 564 -52.03 6.03 14.96
N SER A 565 -50.83 6.46 14.53
CA SER A 565 -50.55 6.72 13.10
C SER A 565 -50.53 5.45 12.23
N HIS A 566 -50.24 4.28 12.79
CA HIS A 566 -50.37 2.98 12.10
C HIS A 566 -51.79 2.42 12.09
N ILE A 567 -52.67 2.87 13.01
CA ILE A 567 -54.08 2.49 13.04
C ILE A 567 -54.91 3.29 12.01
N GLU A 568 -54.45 4.46 11.57
CA GLU A 568 -55.14 5.30 10.56
C GLU A 568 -54.90 4.93 9.08
N LYS A 569 -54.17 3.84 8.78
CA LYS A 569 -54.17 3.25 7.42
C LYS A 569 -54.79 1.86 7.43
N PRO A 570 -56.10 1.81 7.14
CA PRO A 570 -56.50 0.94 6.03
C PRO A 570 -57.61 1.55 5.14
N PHE A 571 -57.56 1.20 3.86
CA PHE A 571 -58.57 1.42 2.81
C PHE A 571 -58.72 2.81 2.17
N HIS A 572 -57.85 3.09 1.20
CA HIS A 572 -58.38 3.31 -0.16
C HIS A 572 -57.53 2.53 -1.16
N SER A 573 -58.03 1.34 -1.46
CA SER A 573 -57.54 0.47 -2.51
C SER A 573 -57.57 1.19 -3.85
N ALA A 574 -56.37 1.24 -4.44
CA ALA A 574 -56.09 1.36 -5.85
C ALA A 574 -57.21 0.86 -6.76
N GLY A 575 -57.67 1.76 -7.63
CA GLY A 575 -58.36 1.43 -8.84
C GLY A 575 -57.84 2.32 -9.96
N ILE A 576 -57.40 1.67 -11.05
CA ILE A 576 -57.58 2.09 -12.44
C ILE A 576 -56.37 2.73 -13.18
N LEU A 577 -55.91 1.95 -14.17
CA LEU A 577 -55.30 2.23 -15.50
C LEU A 577 -53.85 2.76 -15.55
N VAL A 578 -52.88 1.95 -15.97
CA VAL A 578 -52.48 1.60 -17.36
C VAL A 578 -52.01 2.81 -18.19
N SER A 579 -50.70 2.92 -18.36
CA SER A 579 -49.99 2.82 -19.66
C SER A 579 -48.49 2.65 -19.44
#